data_AF-A0A1Y3QHP9-F1
#
_entry.id   AF-A0A1Y3QHP9-F1
#
_cell.length_a   1.000
_cell.length_b   1.000
_cell.length_c   1.000
_cell.angle_alpha   90.00
_cell.angle_beta   90.00
_cell.angle_gamma   90.00
#
_symmetry.space_group_name_H-M   'P 1'
#
loop_
_entity.id
_entity.type
_entity.pdbx_description
1 polymer ?
#
loop_
_entity_poly.entity_id
_entity_poly.type
_entity_poly.pdbx_seq_one_letter_code
_entity_poly.pdbx_strand_id
1 'polypeptide(L)'
;MRLMEAKIRLNHCGIESLHWRCDHQALEQTEGNLQLAVRIGRKIQGSLSARVARITLSCSLFLEDPATAEGPSDKRLVELFLDYFGVFSCVVDEEVETQRERNQTIDLLQLNGTAILFPYLRAAVTSISATAGLNPPFVLPTVNVHKLLDTTTSSIDFSE
;
A
#
# COMPACT_ATOMS: atom_id res chain seq x y z
N MET A 1 3.32 -36.46 8.38
CA MET A 1 2.90 -35.32 7.54
C MET A 1 4.08 -34.34 7.51
N ARG A 2 4.81 -34.25 6.40
CA ARG A 2 5.87 -33.23 6.25
C ARG A 2 5.20 -31.87 6.10
N LEU A 3 5.73 -30.86 6.79
CA LEU A 3 5.36 -29.47 6.56
C LEU A 3 6.09 -29.02 5.30
N MET A 4 5.34 -28.60 4.29
CA MET A 4 5.88 -27.94 3.10
C MET A 4 6.55 -26.63 3.54
N GLU A 5 7.85 -26.48 3.24
CA GLU A 5 8.58 -25.24 3.50
C GLU A 5 8.41 -24.31 2.29
N ALA A 6 7.81 -23.14 2.53
CA ALA A 6 7.52 -22.14 1.50
C ALA A 6 8.20 -20.82 1.87
N LYS A 7 8.95 -20.26 0.92
CA LYS A 7 9.74 -19.03 1.09
C LYS A 7 9.23 -17.96 0.14
N ILE A 8 8.77 -16.85 0.70
CA ILE A 8 8.47 -15.65 -0.09
C ILE A 8 9.73 -14.81 -0.27
N ARG A 9 9.94 -14.31 -1.48
CA ARG A 9 11.04 -13.39 -1.83
C ARG A 9 10.47 -12.13 -2.43
N LEU A 10 10.92 -10.98 -1.94
CA LEU A 10 10.74 -9.69 -2.60
C LEU A 10 11.85 -9.53 -3.64
N ASN A 11 11.48 -9.50 -4.92
CA ASN A 11 12.45 -9.40 -6.03
C ASN A 11 12.76 -7.93 -6.35
N HIS A 12 11.71 -7.11 -6.49
CA HIS A 12 11.81 -5.69 -6.83
C HIS A 12 10.71 -4.90 -6.13
N CYS A 13 10.97 -3.66 -5.74
CA CYS A 13 9.95 -2.74 -5.25
C CYS A 13 10.28 -1.30 -5.64
N GLY A 14 9.27 -0.44 -5.61
CA GLY A 14 9.45 0.97 -5.90
C GLY A 14 8.15 1.74 -5.99
N ILE A 15 8.27 2.99 -6.41
CA ILE A 15 7.14 3.88 -6.66
C ILE A 15 6.70 3.71 -8.11
N GLU A 16 5.43 3.41 -8.32
CA GLU A 16 4.79 3.32 -9.64
C GLU A 16 4.22 4.68 -10.06
N SER A 17 3.56 5.37 -9.13
CA SER A 17 2.99 6.70 -9.35
C SER A 17 3.15 7.56 -8.10
N LEU A 18 3.40 8.86 -8.28
CA LEU A 18 3.47 9.84 -7.21
C LEU A 18 2.86 11.16 -7.68
N HIS A 19 1.88 11.65 -6.92
CA HIS A 19 1.39 13.00 -6.99
C HIS A 19 1.51 13.65 -5.62
N TRP A 20 2.08 14.85 -5.57
CA TRP A 20 2.15 15.68 -4.37
C TRP A 20 1.71 17.09 -4.69
N ARG A 21 0.85 17.64 -3.82
CA ARG A 21 0.47 19.05 -3.81
C ARG A 21 0.46 19.54 -2.37
N CYS A 22 1.02 20.71 -2.12
CA CYS A 22 0.97 21.37 -0.82
C CYS A 22 0.86 22.87 -1.01
N ASP A 23 -0.21 23.47 -0.48
CA ASP A 23 -0.34 24.92 -0.34
C ASP A 23 0.31 25.35 0.97
N HIS A 24 1.60 25.69 0.89
CA HIS A 24 2.40 26.04 2.07
C HIS A 24 1.90 27.31 2.74
N GLN A 25 1.44 28.28 1.94
CA GLN A 25 0.95 29.55 2.46
C GLN A 25 -0.35 29.34 3.24
N ALA A 26 -1.29 28.58 2.68
CA ALA A 26 -2.53 28.27 3.40
C ALA A 26 -2.27 27.39 4.63
N LEU A 27 -1.33 26.44 4.55
CA LEU A 27 -0.98 25.56 5.67
C LEU A 27 -0.40 26.34 6.86
N GLU A 28 0.50 27.30 6.62
CA GLU A 28 1.08 28.16 7.66
C GLU A 28 0.06 29.11 8.30
N GLN A 29 -0.94 29.55 7.52
CA GLN A 29 -2.02 30.43 7.98
C GLN A 29 -3.16 29.71 8.69
N THR A 30 -3.20 28.37 8.61
CA THR A 30 -4.28 27.59 9.23
C THR A 30 -4.01 27.44 10.73
N GLU A 31 -4.65 28.30 11.52
CA GLU A 31 -4.69 28.18 12.98
C GLU A 31 -5.83 27.24 13.40
N GLY A 32 -5.57 25.93 13.54
CA GLY A 32 -6.63 25.02 13.95
C GLY A 32 -6.28 23.52 13.97
N ASN A 33 -7.25 22.72 14.39
CA ASN A 33 -7.16 21.25 14.34
C ASN A 33 -7.34 20.79 12.89
N LEU A 34 -6.22 20.55 12.21
CA LEU A 34 -6.22 19.97 10.88
C LEU A 34 -6.81 18.55 10.89
N GLN A 35 -7.66 18.24 9.92
CA GLN A 35 -8.18 16.90 9.73
C GLN A 35 -7.30 16.13 8.74
N LEU A 36 -6.81 14.99 9.19
CA LEU A 36 -6.07 14.05 8.35
C LEU A 36 -7.01 12.96 7.86
N ALA A 37 -7.13 12.82 6.54
CA ALA A 37 -7.79 11.69 5.90
C ALA A 37 -6.76 10.82 5.17
N VAL A 38 -6.64 9.56 5.57
CA VAL A 38 -5.79 8.56 4.92
C VAL A 38 -6.66 7.45 4.35
N ARG A 39 -6.44 7.11 3.08
CA ARG A 39 -7.05 5.96 2.42
C ARG A 39 -5.94 5.06 1.90
N ILE A 40 -6.05 3.77 2.17
CA ILE A 40 -5.10 2.78 1.68
C ILE A 40 -5.86 1.73 0.89
N GLY A 41 -5.50 1.63 -0.38
CA GLY A 41 -5.98 0.63 -1.31
C GLY A 41 -4.89 -0.39 -1.63
N ARG A 42 -5.31 -1.47 -2.28
CA ARG A 42 -4.40 -2.51 -2.72
C ARG A 42 -4.89 -3.11 -4.01
N LYS A 43 -3.94 -3.51 -4.85
CA LYS A 43 -4.15 -4.29 -6.06
C LYS A 43 -3.14 -5.43 -6.09
N ILE A 44 -3.56 -6.60 -6.53
CA ILE A 44 -2.68 -7.74 -6.77
C ILE A 44 -2.88 -8.23 -8.19
N GLN A 45 -1.78 -8.54 -8.87
CA GLN A 45 -1.78 -9.19 -10.17
C GLN A 45 -0.71 -10.27 -10.13
N GLY A 46 -0.97 -11.48 -10.61
CA GLY A 46 0.01 -12.56 -10.49
C GLY A 46 -0.36 -13.81 -11.25
N SER A 47 0.57 -14.75 -11.25
CA SER A 47 0.42 -16.06 -11.87
C SER A 47 0.79 -17.14 -10.86
N LEU A 48 -0.10 -18.11 -10.67
CA LEU A 48 0.13 -19.24 -9.77
C LEU A 48 1.09 -20.26 -10.35
N SER A 49 1.06 -20.49 -11.66
CA SER A 49 2.01 -21.37 -12.35
C SER A 49 3.44 -20.83 -12.24
N ALA A 50 3.63 -19.52 -12.43
CA ALA A 50 4.91 -18.86 -12.23
C ALA A 50 5.23 -18.61 -10.74
N ARG A 51 4.25 -18.75 -9.83
CA ARG A 51 4.35 -18.43 -8.39
C ARG A 51 4.84 -17.01 -8.13
N VAL A 52 4.42 -16.06 -8.96
CA VAL A 52 4.81 -14.65 -8.89
C VAL A 52 3.59 -13.77 -8.71
N ALA A 53 3.70 -12.75 -7.87
CA ALA A 53 2.68 -11.73 -7.68
C ALA A 53 3.29 -10.33 -7.63
N ARG A 54 2.71 -9.40 -8.37
CA ARG A 54 2.88 -7.95 -8.20
C ARG A 54 1.78 -7.47 -7.24
N ILE A 55 2.20 -6.80 -6.18
CA ILE A 55 1.32 -6.15 -5.22
C ILE A 55 1.56 -4.65 -5.32
N THR A 56 0.51 -3.87 -5.53
CA THR A 56 0.55 -2.41 -5.48
C THR A 56 -0.29 -1.96 -4.27
N LEU A 57 0.30 -1.16 -3.39
CA LEU A 57 -0.39 -0.47 -2.32
C LEU A 57 -0.55 0.99 -2.70
N SER A 58 -1.79 1.43 -2.78
CA SER A 58 -2.16 2.80 -3.09
C SER A 58 -2.41 3.55 -1.79
N CYS A 59 -1.74 4.66 -1.57
CA CYS A 59 -1.97 5.55 -0.45
C CYS A 59 -2.49 6.89 -0.98
N SER A 60 -3.63 7.34 -0.45
CA SER A 60 -4.12 8.70 -0.63
C SER A 60 -4.16 9.39 0.72
N LEU A 61 -3.52 10.55 0.82
CA LEU A 61 -3.52 11.36 2.02
C LEU A 61 -3.99 12.77 1.68
N PHE A 62 -4.89 13.26 2.53
CA PHE A 62 -5.44 14.60 2.45
C PHE A 62 -5.32 15.26 3.81
N LEU A 63 -4.88 16.51 3.81
CA LEU A 63 -4.93 17.39 4.96
C LEU A 63 -5.89 18.52 4.64
N GLU A 64 -6.94 18.64 5.44
CA GLU A 64 -8.04 19.56 5.22
C GLU A 64 -8.29 20.38 6.49
N ASP A 65 -8.64 21.65 6.34
CA ASP A 65 -9.18 22.44 7.44
C ASP A 65 -10.66 22.09 7.63
N PRO A 66 -11.08 21.52 8.79
CA PRO A 66 -12.46 21.15 9.05
C PRO A 66 -13.44 22.33 8.96
N ALA A 67 -12.99 23.57 9.19
CA ALA A 67 -13.82 24.76 9.01
C ALA A 67 -14.22 24.97 7.54
N THR A 68 -13.53 24.28 6.61
CA THR A 68 -13.72 24.43 5.18
C THR A 68 -14.15 23.14 4.46
N ALA A 69 -14.30 22.03 5.19
CA ALA A 69 -14.53 20.67 4.69
C ALA A 69 -15.85 20.45 3.91
N GLU A 70 -16.81 21.37 3.98
CA GLU A 70 -18.03 21.34 3.13
C GLU A 70 -17.85 22.03 1.76
N GLY A 71 -16.64 22.50 1.42
CA GLY A 71 -16.32 23.14 0.13
C GLY A 71 -15.85 22.19 -0.98
N PRO A 72 -15.68 22.67 -2.23
CA PRO A 72 -15.10 21.86 -3.32
C PRO A 72 -13.67 21.41 -3.01
N SER A 73 -13.20 20.36 -3.72
CA SER A 73 -11.87 19.70 -3.57
C SER A 73 -10.65 20.65 -3.55
N ASP A 74 -10.83 21.92 -3.92
CA ASP A 74 -9.81 22.97 -3.99
C ASP A 74 -9.32 23.49 -2.63
N LYS A 75 -9.90 23.01 -1.52
CA LYS A 75 -9.51 23.44 -0.16
C LYS A 75 -8.55 22.50 0.58
N ARG A 76 -8.04 21.47 -0.10
CA ARG A 76 -7.04 20.57 0.47
C ARG A 76 -5.69 21.26 0.56
N LEU A 77 -5.20 21.42 1.78
CA LEU A 77 -3.90 22.01 2.08
C LEU A 77 -2.77 21.11 1.59
N VAL A 78 -2.93 19.80 1.76
CA VAL A 78 -1.98 18.78 1.29
C VAL A 78 -2.72 17.67 0.58
N GLU A 79 -2.18 17.24 -0.56
CA GLU A 79 -2.60 16.04 -1.30
C GLU A 79 -1.40 15.18 -1.62
N LEU A 80 -1.46 13.90 -1.26
CA LEU A 80 -0.50 12.89 -1.68
C LEU A 80 -1.26 11.70 -2.26
N PHE A 81 -0.91 11.32 -3.48
CA PHE A 81 -1.26 10.02 -4.04
C PHE A 81 0.02 9.27 -4.34
N LEU A 82 0.12 8.04 -3.84
CA LEU A 82 1.31 7.22 -3.99
C LEU A 82 0.90 5.78 -4.27
N ASP A 83 1.32 5.24 -5.40
CA ASP A 83 1.28 3.81 -5.66
C ASP A 83 2.67 3.23 -5.44
N TYR A 84 2.81 2.37 -4.42
CA TYR A 84 4.04 1.67 -4.12
C TYR A 84 3.87 0.19 -4.45
N PHE A 85 4.75 -0.36 -5.28
CA PHE A 85 4.65 -1.73 -5.74
C PHE A 85 5.79 -2.62 -5.23
N GLY A 86 5.51 -3.92 -5.17
CA GLY A 86 6.48 -4.97 -4.93
C GLY A 86 6.17 -6.19 -5.81
N VAL A 87 7.21 -6.79 -6.38
CA VAL A 87 7.14 -8.05 -7.14
C VAL A 87 7.69 -9.16 -6.26
N PHE A 88 6.85 -10.15 -5.97
CA PHE A 88 7.14 -11.26 -5.08
C PHE A 88 7.16 -12.58 -5.83
N SER A 89 8.01 -13.51 -5.40
CA SER A 89 7.99 -14.91 -5.84
C SER A 89 7.89 -15.84 -4.65
N CYS A 90 7.16 -16.94 -4.79
CA CYS A 90 7.10 -18.02 -3.81
C CYS A 90 7.96 -19.20 -4.29
N VAL A 91 8.97 -19.55 -3.50
CA VAL A 91 9.82 -20.73 -3.70
C VAL A 91 9.35 -21.80 -2.73
N VAL A 92 9.12 -23.00 -3.24
CA VAL A 92 8.67 -24.15 -2.45
C VAL A 92 9.55 -25.34 -2.81
N ASP A 93 9.87 -26.16 -1.82
CA ASP A 93 10.85 -27.25 -1.98
C ASP A 93 10.28 -28.45 -2.75
N GLU A 94 8.95 -28.58 -2.83
CA GLU A 94 8.24 -29.66 -3.53
C GLU A 94 7.22 -29.06 -4.52
N GLU A 95 6.80 -29.84 -5.53
CA GLU A 95 5.74 -29.41 -6.44
C GLU A 95 4.42 -29.22 -5.68
N VAL A 96 3.65 -28.22 -6.10
CA VAL A 96 2.36 -27.91 -5.47
C VAL A 96 1.31 -28.75 -6.18
N GLU A 97 0.91 -29.85 -5.54
CA GLU A 97 0.02 -30.84 -6.16
C GLU A 97 -1.43 -30.67 -5.71
N THR A 98 -1.66 -30.13 -4.51
CA THR A 98 -3.00 -30.06 -3.92
C THR A 98 -3.63 -28.66 -3.98
N GLN A 99 -4.96 -28.61 -4.01
CA GLN A 99 -5.70 -27.34 -3.90
C GLN A 99 -5.35 -26.56 -2.63
N ARG A 100 -5.07 -27.28 -1.53
CA ARG A 100 -4.71 -26.66 -0.24
C ARG A 100 -3.39 -25.91 -0.33
N GLU A 101 -2.38 -26.50 -0.94
CA GLU A 101 -1.06 -25.89 -1.12
C GLU A 101 -1.10 -24.71 -2.11
N ARG A 102 -1.98 -24.79 -3.11
CA ARG A 102 -2.29 -23.64 -4.00
C ARG A 102 -2.86 -22.47 -3.20
N ASN A 103 -3.88 -22.72 -2.38
CA ASN A 103 -4.48 -21.68 -1.53
C ASN A 103 -3.45 -21.11 -0.54
N GLN A 104 -2.60 -21.95 0.05
CA GLN A 104 -1.52 -21.49 0.92
C GLN A 104 -0.52 -20.60 0.17
N THR A 105 -0.16 -20.93 -1.08
CA THR A 105 0.73 -20.11 -1.90
C THR A 105 0.10 -18.74 -2.20
N ILE A 106 -1.20 -18.72 -2.50
CA ILE A 106 -1.97 -17.47 -2.67
C ILE A 106 -1.90 -16.65 -1.39
N ASP A 107 -2.27 -17.23 -0.25
CA ASP A 107 -2.29 -16.54 1.04
C ASP A 107 -0.90 -16.00 1.40
N LEU A 108 0.15 -16.79 1.18
CA LEU A 108 1.53 -16.36 1.42
C LEU A 108 1.89 -15.15 0.58
N LEU A 109 1.66 -15.20 -0.74
CA LEU A 109 1.97 -14.09 -1.64
C LEU A 109 1.12 -12.87 -1.29
N GLN A 110 -0.18 -13.03 -1.05
CA GLN A 110 -1.09 -11.92 -0.84
C GLN A 110 -0.92 -11.28 0.54
N LEU A 111 -1.04 -12.05 1.63
CA LEU A 111 -0.99 -11.54 2.99
C LEU A 111 0.43 -11.12 3.36
N ASN A 112 1.41 -12.02 3.22
CA ASN A 112 2.78 -11.71 3.64
C ASN A 112 3.44 -10.72 2.69
N GLY A 113 3.19 -10.82 1.39
CA GLY A 113 3.69 -9.82 0.44
C GLY A 113 3.16 -8.42 0.77
N THR A 114 1.87 -8.29 1.10
CA THR A 114 1.29 -7.01 1.56
C THR A 114 1.93 -6.53 2.87
N ALA A 115 2.10 -7.43 3.85
CA ALA A 115 2.72 -7.13 5.13
C ALA A 115 4.18 -6.67 5.00
N ILE A 116 4.93 -7.30 4.09
CA ILE A 116 6.32 -6.92 3.78
C ILE A 116 6.36 -5.58 3.05
N LEU A 117 5.41 -5.30 2.15
CA LEU A 117 5.42 -4.08 1.35
C LEU A 117 4.99 -2.83 2.13
N PHE A 118 4.11 -2.99 3.12
CA PHE A 118 3.56 -1.86 3.88
C PHE A 118 4.62 -0.97 4.57
N PRO A 119 5.66 -1.50 5.24
CA PRO A 119 6.77 -0.70 5.77
C PRO A 119 7.47 0.17 4.72
N TYR A 120 7.62 -0.32 3.48
CA TYR A 120 8.23 0.45 2.40
C TYR A 120 7.33 1.59 1.93
N LEU A 121 6.03 1.35 1.78
CA LEU A 121 5.05 2.42 1.54
C LEU A 121 5.11 3.48 2.64
N ARG A 122 5.08 3.05 3.91
CA ARG A 122 5.18 3.94 5.08
C ARG A 122 6.44 4.79 5.05
N ALA A 123 7.60 4.18 4.79
CA ALA A 123 8.87 4.90 4.68
C ALA A 123 8.87 5.89 3.50
N ALA A 124 8.31 5.51 2.35
CA ALA A 124 8.20 6.37 1.19
C ALA A 124 7.35 7.62 1.48
N VAL A 125 6.17 7.45 2.09
CA VAL A 125 5.31 8.58 2.49
C VAL A 125 6.03 9.53 3.44
N THR A 126 6.73 9.00 4.45
CA THR A 126 7.50 9.82 5.40
C THR A 126 8.66 10.55 4.72
N SER A 127 9.38 9.87 3.83
CA SER A 127 10.48 10.49 3.07
C SER A 127 9.96 11.62 2.17
N ILE A 128 8.92 11.36 1.37
CA ILE A 128 8.32 12.34 0.45
C ILE A 128 7.86 13.56 1.23
N SER A 129 7.07 13.38 2.28
CA SER A 129 6.55 14.50 3.09
C SER A 129 7.66 15.32 3.75
N ALA A 130 8.72 14.68 4.25
CA ALA A 130 9.88 15.39 4.79
C ALA A 130 10.60 16.21 3.71
N THR A 131 10.88 15.60 2.56
CA THR A 131 11.58 16.29 1.45
C THR A 131 10.73 17.39 0.82
N ALA A 132 9.42 17.30 0.95
CA ALA A 132 8.47 18.31 0.48
C ALA A 132 8.26 19.47 1.46
N GLY A 133 9.02 19.53 2.56
CA GLY A 133 8.99 20.65 3.51
C GLY A 133 7.91 20.54 4.59
N LEU A 134 7.17 19.42 4.67
CA LEU A 134 6.21 19.22 5.75
C LEU A 134 6.95 18.98 7.08
N ASN A 135 6.69 19.82 8.07
CA ASN A 135 7.26 19.70 9.40
C ASN A 135 6.16 19.73 10.47
N PRO A 136 5.91 18.62 11.20
CA PRO A 136 6.61 17.34 11.12
C PRO A 136 6.27 16.55 9.85
N PRO A 137 7.18 15.67 9.36
CA PRO A 137 6.88 14.75 8.27
C PRO A 137 5.71 13.83 8.61
N PHE A 138 4.97 13.42 7.58
CA PHE A 138 3.84 12.54 7.78
C PHE A 138 4.28 11.09 8.00
N VAL A 139 3.76 10.47 9.06
CA VAL A 139 4.02 9.06 9.36
C VAL A 139 2.70 8.29 9.32
N LEU A 140 2.58 7.36 8.37
CA LEU A 140 1.40 6.49 8.31
C LEU A 140 1.27 5.68 9.62
N PRO A 141 0.05 5.53 10.17
CA PRO A 141 -0.18 4.63 11.29
C PRO A 141 0.08 3.18 10.87
N THR A 142 0.34 2.32 11.85
CA THR A 142 0.35 0.87 11.60
C THR A 142 -1.04 0.42 11.18
N VAL A 143 -1.12 -0.39 10.12
CA VAL A 143 -2.39 -0.95 9.66
C VAL A 143 -2.46 -2.44 9.95
N ASN A 144 -3.67 -2.92 10.20
CA ASN A 144 -3.94 -4.34 10.19
C ASN A 144 -4.12 -4.79 8.75
N VAL A 145 -3.11 -5.47 8.20
CA VAL A 145 -3.11 -5.95 6.83
C VAL A 145 -4.24 -6.95 6.55
N HIS A 146 -4.70 -7.72 7.55
CA HIS A 146 -5.83 -8.64 7.36
C HIS A 146 -7.11 -7.87 7.00
N LYS A 147 -7.41 -6.77 7.70
CA LYS A 147 -8.57 -5.92 7.38
C LYS A 147 -8.46 -5.28 6.00
N LEU A 148 -7.23 -5.04 5.53
CA LEU A 148 -6.97 -4.47 4.22
C LEU A 148 -7.25 -5.49 3.10
N LEU A 149 -7.08 -6.79 3.37
CA LEU A 149 -7.49 -7.86 2.46
C LEU A 149 -9.01 -7.86 2.26
N ASP A 150 -9.78 -7.68 3.35
CA ASP A 150 -11.25 -7.74 3.35
C ASP A 150 -11.92 -6.60 2.58
N THR A 151 -11.23 -5.48 2.41
CA THR A 151 -11.77 -4.24 1.80
C THR A 151 -11.46 -4.13 0.29
N THR A 152 -10.81 -5.13 -0.31
CA THR A 152 -10.27 -5.02 -1.68
C THR A 152 -11.26 -5.49 -2.76
N THR A 153 -11.43 -4.70 -3.83
CA THR A 153 -11.94 -5.19 -5.13
C THR A 153 -10.85 -6.05 -5.77
N SER A 154 -10.85 -7.33 -5.47
CA SER A 154 -10.02 -8.34 -6.11
C SER A 154 -10.53 -8.58 -7.53
N SER A 155 -10.05 -7.82 -8.52
CA SER A 155 -9.90 -8.38 -9.86
C SER A 155 -8.68 -9.30 -9.83
N ILE A 156 -8.87 -10.43 -9.15
CA ILE A 156 -7.96 -11.56 -9.23
C ILE A 156 -8.21 -12.17 -10.59
N ASP A 157 -7.48 -11.67 -11.59
CA ASP A 157 -7.27 -12.41 -12.81
C ASP A 157 -6.04 -13.30 -12.56
N PHE A 158 -6.28 -14.46 -11.93
CA PHE A 158 -5.45 -15.64 -12.18
C PHE A 158 -5.94 -16.23 -13.50
N SER A 159 -5.87 -15.46 -14.58
CA SER A 159 -6.18 -15.96 -15.91
C SER A 159 -5.11 -16.98 -16.27
N GLU A 160 -5.54 -18.20 -16.54
CA GLU A 160 -4.79 -19.16 -17.36
C GLU A 160 -4.65 -18.63 -18.80
#